data_AF-A0A4R3VUH6-F1
#
_entry.id   AF-A0A4R3VUH6-F1
#
_cell.length_a   1.000
_cell.length_b   1.000
_cell.length_c   1.000
_cell.angle_alpha   90.00
_cell.angle_beta   90.00
_cell.angle_gamma   90.00
#
_symmetry.space_group_name_H-M   'P 1'
#
loop_
_entity.id
_entity.type
_entity.pdbx_description
1 polymer ?
#
loop_
_entity_poly.entity_id
_entity_poly.type
_entity_poly.pdbx_seq_one_letter_code
_entity_poly.pdbx_strand_id
1 'polypeptide(L)'
;MDCYENSSLIDNAIVAKVQQLLEEKTDLPEEPEEVIPYVETSLPPLQSIEPAVVHAAVDNKVRPYVACKLPKVSGSSSEQLYEFQNRNKIKEQIRAIIESEAPISKNLLFKKLLQAWNTSRAGAKLDMHLQEILQEMNLLQTQHQQLFHWHNNIELDYYRSNDIEKRNIEDIPPEEILVALEEAVRHNLSIEEGELLRYLARVFCFAKVGRQIKNVLSAVIALAKYKQIIKRENGRIKLFNT
;
A
#
# COMPACT_ATOMS: atom_id res chain seq x y z
N MET A 1 46.70 -50.19 -6.08
CA MET A 1 45.92 -50.32 -7.31
C MET A 1 44.46 -50.16 -6.93
N ASP A 2 43.65 -49.17 -7.29
CA ASP A 2 43.76 -48.02 -8.20
C ASP A 2 42.71 -46.99 -7.73
N CYS A 3 43.11 -45.83 -7.19
CA CYS A 3 42.13 -44.78 -6.84
C CYS A 3 42.65 -43.34 -7.05
N TYR A 4 43.91 -43.16 -7.43
CA TYR A 4 44.47 -41.84 -7.75
C TYR A 4 44.57 -41.57 -9.26
N GLU A 5 44.69 -42.59 -10.10
CA GLU A 5 44.78 -42.41 -11.56
C GLU A 5 43.45 -41.96 -12.19
N ASN A 6 42.31 -42.38 -11.62
CA ASN A 6 41.00 -42.07 -12.21
C ASN A 6 40.48 -40.66 -11.88
N SER A 7 40.98 -40.02 -10.82
CA SER A 7 40.58 -38.64 -10.48
C SER A 7 41.15 -37.64 -11.49
N SER A 8 42.43 -37.81 -11.85
CA SER A 8 43.11 -36.94 -12.80
C SER A 8 42.50 -37.00 -14.21
N LEU A 9 41.91 -38.14 -14.60
CA LEU A 9 41.22 -38.30 -15.88
C LEU A 9 39.89 -37.54 -15.91
N ILE A 10 39.17 -37.49 -14.79
CA ILE A 10 37.89 -36.77 -14.68
C ILE A 10 38.14 -35.25 -14.67
N ASP A 11 39.15 -34.80 -13.95
CA ASP A 11 39.51 -33.37 -13.89
C ASP A 11 39.95 -32.84 -15.26
N ASN A 12 40.76 -33.60 -15.99
CA ASN A 12 41.17 -33.25 -17.35
C ASN A 12 40.00 -33.27 -18.35
N ALA A 13 39.04 -34.19 -18.20
CA ALA A 13 37.85 -34.23 -19.05
C ALA A 13 36.93 -33.01 -18.85
N ILE A 14 36.84 -32.49 -17.62
CA ILE A 14 36.06 -31.29 -17.31
C ILE A 14 36.74 -30.04 -17.89
N VAL A 15 38.06 -29.91 -17.74
CA VAL A 15 38.82 -28.78 -18.31
C VAL A 15 38.72 -28.75 -19.84
N ALA A 16 38.84 -29.92 -20.50
CA ALA A 16 38.68 -30.02 -21.94
C ALA A 16 37.28 -29.61 -22.41
N LYS A 17 36.24 -29.95 -21.65
CA LYS A 17 34.86 -29.58 -21.99
C LYS A 17 34.58 -28.09 -21.83
N VAL A 18 35.21 -27.44 -20.83
CA VAL A 18 35.11 -25.99 -20.63
C VAL A 18 35.84 -25.22 -21.74
N GLN A 19 37.00 -25.68 -22.20
CA GLN A 19 37.69 -25.08 -23.36
C GLN A 19 36.86 -25.21 -24.64
N GLN A 20 36.26 -26.37 -24.88
CA GLN A 20 35.41 -26.59 -26.05
C GLN A 20 34.19 -25.65 -26.09
N LEU A 21 33.59 -25.33 -24.95
CA LEU A 21 32.46 -24.40 -24.84
C LEU A 21 32.87 -22.91 -24.92
N LEU A 22 34.14 -22.60 -24.65
CA LEU A 22 34.69 -21.26 -24.87
C LEU A 22 34.98 -21.02 -26.35
N GLU A 23 35.48 -22.02 -27.07
CA GLU A 23 35.71 -21.98 -28.51
C GLU A 23 34.41 -22.02 -29.32
N GLU A 24 33.36 -22.69 -28.84
CA GLU A 24 32.03 -22.71 -29.49
C GLU A 24 31.31 -21.35 -29.41
N LYS A 25 31.69 -20.47 -28.47
CA LYS A 25 31.14 -19.11 -28.35
C LYS A 25 31.81 -18.08 -29.27
N THR A 26 32.88 -18.45 -29.97
CA THR A 26 33.65 -17.52 -30.82
C THR A 26 33.30 -17.56 -32.30
N ASP A 27 32.42 -18.46 -32.76
CA ASP A 27 32.05 -18.56 -34.18
C ASP A 27 30.58 -18.23 -34.45
N LEU A 28 30.28 -16.93 -34.57
CA LEU A 28 29.22 -16.42 -35.45
C LEU A 28 29.78 -15.26 -36.29
N PRO A 29 29.44 -15.16 -37.58
CA PRO A 29 30.28 -14.51 -38.60
C PRO A 29 30.20 -12.97 -38.58
N GLU A 30 31.35 -12.31 -38.73
CA GLU A 30 31.47 -10.88 -39.07
C GLU A 30 31.06 -10.65 -40.54
N GLU A 31 29.93 -9.96 -40.76
CA GLU A 31 29.65 -9.28 -42.03
C GLU A 31 30.31 -7.89 -42.03
N PRO A 32 30.87 -7.43 -43.17
CA PRO A 32 31.81 -6.31 -43.20
C PRO A 32 31.16 -4.96 -42.88
N GLU A 33 31.73 -4.23 -41.92
CA GLU A 33 31.43 -2.81 -41.68
C GLU A 33 31.95 -1.95 -42.84
N GLU A 34 31.04 -1.34 -43.60
CA GLU A 34 31.39 -0.23 -44.50
C GLU A 34 31.81 0.99 -43.68
N VAL A 35 33.06 1.41 -43.90
CA VAL A 35 33.69 2.57 -43.27
C VAL A 35 33.05 3.86 -43.79
N ILE A 36 32.23 4.50 -42.96
CA ILE A 36 31.79 5.90 -43.15
C ILE A 36 32.61 6.78 -42.18
N PRO A 37 33.29 7.85 -42.66
CA PRO A 37 34.19 8.65 -41.83
C PRO A 37 33.47 9.31 -40.64
N TYR A 38 34.07 9.14 -39.45
CA TYR A 38 33.66 9.76 -38.19
C TYR A 38 33.61 11.29 -38.33
N VAL A 39 32.40 11.85 -38.43
CA VAL A 39 32.17 13.25 -38.06
C VAL A 39 31.84 13.22 -36.56
N GLU A 40 32.78 13.71 -35.76
CA GLU A 40 32.65 13.91 -34.32
C GLU A 40 31.52 14.92 -34.06
N THR A 41 30.29 14.42 -34.00
CA THR A 41 29.12 15.20 -33.60
C THR A 41 28.67 14.65 -32.27
N SER A 42 29.01 15.35 -31.20
CA SER A 42 28.62 15.05 -29.83
C SER A 42 27.12 14.74 -29.73
N LEU A 43 26.78 13.50 -29.41
CA LEU A 43 25.42 13.12 -29.05
C LEU A 43 25.05 13.82 -27.73
N PRO A 44 23.90 14.55 -27.67
CA PRO A 44 23.41 15.05 -26.40
C PRO A 44 23.01 13.87 -25.50
N PRO A 45 23.08 14.02 -24.15
CA PRO A 45 22.77 12.94 -23.23
C PRO A 45 21.35 12.42 -23.46
N LEU A 46 21.21 11.09 -23.55
CA LEU A 46 19.92 10.41 -23.57
C LEU A 46 19.12 10.81 -22.32
N GLN A 47 18.19 11.75 -22.50
CA GLN A 47 17.15 12.00 -21.52
C GLN A 47 16.26 10.76 -21.48
N SER A 48 16.26 10.11 -20.31
CA SER A 48 15.34 9.06 -19.92
C SER A 48 13.93 9.39 -20.39
N ILE A 49 13.40 8.55 -21.29
CA ILE A 49 12.00 8.59 -21.66
C ILE A 49 11.21 8.19 -20.42
N GLU A 50 10.66 9.20 -19.73
CA GLU A 50 9.58 8.98 -18.78
C GLU A 50 8.41 8.36 -19.55
N PRO A 51 7.80 7.25 -19.08
CA PRO A 51 6.57 6.80 -19.70
C PRO A 51 5.53 7.88 -19.48
N ALA A 52 5.13 8.52 -20.58
CA ALA A 52 4.09 9.54 -20.62
C ALA A 52 2.85 9.04 -19.88
N VAL A 53 2.68 9.51 -18.64
CA VAL A 53 1.43 9.35 -17.92
C VAL A 53 0.46 10.34 -18.56
N VAL A 54 -0.46 9.79 -19.33
CA VAL A 54 -1.64 10.49 -19.86
C VAL A 54 -2.49 10.97 -18.67
N HIS A 55 -2.16 12.14 -18.12
CA HIS A 55 -3.04 12.84 -17.18
C HIS A 55 -4.07 13.64 -17.97
N ALA A 56 -5.08 12.93 -18.50
CA ALA A 56 -6.31 13.57 -18.94
C ALA A 56 -7.12 13.97 -17.69
N ALA A 57 -7.38 15.27 -17.54
CA ALA A 57 -8.27 15.95 -16.59
C ALA A 57 -8.83 15.06 -15.45
N VAL A 58 -8.08 14.98 -14.35
CA VAL A 58 -8.44 14.19 -13.18
C VAL A 58 -9.40 15.00 -12.30
N ASP A 59 -10.62 14.49 -12.06
CA ASP A 59 -11.36 14.81 -10.85
C ASP A 59 -10.53 14.27 -9.68
N ASN A 60 -9.53 15.05 -9.23
CA ASN A 60 -8.51 14.54 -8.32
C ASN A 60 -9.06 14.44 -6.90
N LYS A 61 -9.77 13.33 -6.64
CA LYS A 61 -10.32 12.96 -5.33
C LYS A 61 -9.22 12.53 -4.34
N VAL A 62 -7.96 12.47 -4.78
CA VAL A 62 -6.80 12.17 -3.94
C VAL A 62 -6.49 13.35 -3.02
N ARG A 63 -6.27 13.05 -1.73
CA ARG A 63 -5.68 13.99 -0.76
C ARG A 63 -4.47 13.36 -0.08
N PRO A 64 -3.46 14.14 0.34
CA PRO A 64 -2.39 13.59 1.16
C PRO A 64 -2.93 13.22 2.55
N TYR A 65 -2.53 12.05 3.06
CA TYR A 65 -2.76 11.72 4.47
C TYR A 65 -1.86 12.58 5.37
N VAL A 66 -2.46 13.24 6.36
CA VAL A 66 -1.76 14.05 7.36
C VAL A 66 -2.13 13.53 8.74
N ALA A 67 -1.16 12.99 9.49
CA ALA A 67 -1.39 12.60 10.87
C ALA A 67 -1.59 13.81 11.79
N CYS A 68 -2.59 13.68 12.66
CA CYS A 68 -2.78 14.49 13.83
C CYS A 68 -1.59 14.35 14.77
N LYS A 69 -0.96 15.49 15.07
CA LYS A 69 0.13 15.57 16.06
C LYS A 69 -0.48 15.96 17.39
N LEU A 70 -0.71 14.97 18.25
CA LEU A 70 -1.12 15.25 19.62
C LEU A 70 0.05 15.83 20.44
N PRO A 71 -0.22 16.80 21.33
CA PRO A 71 0.79 17.27 22.26
C PRO A 71 1.19 16.12 23.17
N LYS A 72 2.51 15.84 23.23
CA LYS A 72 3.03 14.81 24.14
C LYS A 72 2.74 15.22 25.58
N VAL A 73 2.18 14.31 26.35
CA VAL A 73 1.94 14.57 27.75
C VAL A 73 3.25 14.34 28.50
N SER A 74 3.77 15.41 29.12
CA SER A 74 5.06 15.39 29.82
C SER A 74 4.93 14.58 31.12
N GLY A 75 5.88 13.67 31.38
CA GLY A 75 5.85 12.80 32.56
C GLY A 75 4.90 11.61 32.47
N SER A 76 4.40 11.28 31.28
CA SER A 76 3.44 10.18 31.10
C SER A 76 4.07 8.79 31.15
N SER A 77 3.51 7.99 32.06
CA SER A 77 3.70 6.54 32.17
C SER A 77 2.40 5.84 31.75
N SER A 78 2.49 4.56 31.39
CA SER A 78 1.33 3.72 31.07
C SER A 78 0.31 3.65 32.21
N GLU A 79 0.74 3.88 33.46
CA GLU A 79 -0.12 3.87 34.65
C GLU A 79 -1.10 5.06 34.66
N GLN A 80 -0.67 6.22 34.14
CA GLN A 80 -1.50 7.42 34.11
C GLN A 80 -2.71 7.29 33.17
N LEU A 81 -2.64 6.41 32.17
CA LEU A 81 -3.77 6.12 31.28
C LEU A 81 -4.95 5.47 32.02
N TYR A 82 -4.71 4.82 33.17
CA TYR A 82 -5.75 4.24 34.00
C TYR A 82 -6.35 5.22 35.01
N GLU A 83 -5.72 6.38 35.22
CA GLU A 83 -6.17 7.33 36.22
C GLU A 83 -7.45 8.04 35.76
N PHE A 84 -8.45 8.07 36.65
CA PHE A 84 -9.74 8.70 36.37
C PHE A 84 -9.62 10.18 35.98
N GLN A 85 -8.67 10.92 36.56
CA GLN A 85 -8.42 12.33 36.24
C GLN A 85 -8.01 12.55 34.78
N ASN A 86 -7.30 11.59 34.19
CA ASN A 86 -6.82 11.66 32.81
C ASN A 86 -7.87 11.23 31.80
N ARG A 87 -8.98 10.66 32.26
CA ARG A 87 -10.03 10.11 31.41
C ARG A 87 -10.67 11.17 30.50
N ASN A 88 -10.94 12.36 31.02
CA ASN A 88 -11.48 13.46 30.21
C ASN A 88 -10.48 13.93 29.16
N LYS A 89 -9.19 14.00 29.52
CA LYS A 89 -8.11 14.34 28.60
C LYS A 89 -7.96 13.32 27.47
N ILE A 90 -8.09 12.02 27.79
CA ILE A 90 -8.10 10.96 26.78
C ILE A 90 -9.28 11.14 25.82
N LYS A 91 -10.48 11.43 26.33
CA LYS A 91 -11.66 11.69 25.49
C LYS A 91 -11.46 12.89 24.56
N GLU A 92 -10.86 13.98 25.05
CA GLU A 92 -10.53 15.16 24.24
C GLU A 92 -9.51 14.84 23.15
N GLN A 93 -8.45 14.09 23.48
CA GLN A 93 -7.46 13.65 22.51
C GLN A 93 -8.05 12.74 21.44
N ILE A 94 -8.94 11.82 21.81
CA ILE A 94 -9.66 10.96 20.87
C ILE A 94 -10.52 11.81 19.92
N ARG A 95 -11.27 12.80 20.43
CA ARG A 95 -12.04 13.72 19.59
C ARG A 95 -11.15 14.48 18.62
N ALA A 96 -10.04 15.03 19.08
CA ALA A 96 -9.10 15.76 18.22
C ALA A 96 -8.51 14.87 17.10
N ILE A 97 -8.21 13.59 17.38
CA ILE A 97 -7.78 12.65 16.34
C ILE A 97 -8.92 12.38 15.36
N ILE A 98 -10.13 12.11 15.83
CA ILE A 98 -11.27 11.79 14.96
C ILE A 98 -11.66 12.98 14.10
N GLU A 99 -11.67 14.20 14.64
CA GLU A 99 -11.96 15.44 13.90
C GLU A 99 -11.00 15.67 12.73
N SER A 100 -9.73 15.28 12.88
CA SER A 100 -8.70 15.50 11.88
C SER A 100 -8.51 14.32 10.92
N GLU A 101 -8.72 13.09 11.39
CA GLU A 101 -8.35 11.87 10.66
C GLU A 101 -9.52 10.91 10.39
N ALA A 102 -10.75 11.24 10.76
CA ALA A 102 -11.89 10.39 10.41
C ALA A 102 -12.01 10.22 8.88
N PRO A 103 -12.40 9.03 8.41
CA PRO A 103 -12.52 7.76 9.15
C PRO A 103 -11.16 7.19 9.60
N ILE A 104 -11.07 6.71 10.84
CA ILE A 104 -9.84 6.12 11.43
C ILE A 104 -10.10 4.75 12.03
N SER A 105 -9.18 3.80 11.84
CA SER A 105 -9.27 2.47 12.46
C SER A 105 -9.04 2.52 13.97
N LYS A 106 -9.68 1.62 14.72
CA LYS A 106 -9.44 1.45 16.17
C LYS A 106 -7.96 1.25 16.47
N ASN A 107 -7.27 0.41 15.69
CA ASN A 107 -5.86 0.11 15.89
C ASN A 107 -4.96 1.34 15.69
N LEU A 108 -5.22 2.14 14.66
CA LEU A 108 -4.44 3.36 14.40
C LEU A 108 -4.72 4.45 15.45
N LEU A 109 -5.97 4.58 15.88
CA LEU A 109 -6.38 5.49 16.96
C LEU A 109 -5.64 5.15 18.26
N PHE A 110 -5.63 3.87 18.65
CA PHE A 110 -4.94 3.42 19.86
C PHE A 110 -3.43 3.63 19.75
N LYS A 111 -2.82 3.32 18.60
CA LYS A 111 -1.39 3.55 18.36
C LYS A 111 -1.01 5.02 18.54
N LYS A 112 -1.80 5.95 18.01
CA LYS A 112 -1.56 7.40 18.14
C LYS A 112 -1.72 7.88 19.57
N LEU A 113 -2.75 7.39 20.27
CA LEU A 113 -2.95 7.70 21.68
C LEU A 113 -1.76 7.19 22.50
N LEU A 114 -1.38 5.93 22.36
CA LEU A 114 -0.23 5.35 23.05
C LEU A 114 1.06 6.16 22.80
N GLN A 115 1.31 6.58 21.56
CA GLN A 115 2.43 7.43 21.20
C GLN A 115 2.39 8.80 21.89
N ALA A 116 1.21 9.42 22.03
CA ALA A 116 1.04 10.69 22.74
C ALA A 116 1.32 10.59 24.26
N TRP A 117 1.12 9.39 24.83
CA TRP A 117 1.35 9.04 26.23
C TRP A 117 2.70 8.36 26.47
N ASN A 118 3.63 8.42 25.52
CA ASN A 118 4.97 7.81 25.58
C ASN A 118 4.97 6.31 25.95
N THR A 119 3.90 5.60 25.61
CA THR A 119 3.76 4.17 25.89
C THR A 119 3.79 3.41 24.57
N SER A 120 4.65 2.39 24.43
CA SER A 120 4.77 1.66 23.16
C SER A 120 3.83 0.47 23.05
N ARG A 121 3.30 -0.05 24.16
CA ARG A 121 2.49 -1.28 24.19
C ARG A 121 1.26 -1.09 25.05
N ALA A 122 0.08 -1.26 24.45
CA ALA A 122 -1.13 -1.56 25.20
C ALA A 122 -1.10 -3.03 25.62
N GLY A 123 -1.30 -3.28 26.91
CA GLY A 123 -1.71 -4.61 27.37
C GLY A 123 -3.21 -4.79 27.15
N ALA A 124 -3.69 -6.03 27.15
CA ALA A 124 -5.12 -6.33 26.97
C ALA A 124 -6.04 -5.55 27.93
N LYS A 125 -5.58 -5.31 29.17
CA LYS A 125 -6.31 -4.47 30.15
C LYS A 125 -6.44 -3.00 29.70
N LEU A 126 -5.39 -2.45 29.10
CA LEU A 126 -5.38 -1.08 28.58
C LEU A 126 -6.31 -0.97 27.37
N ASP A 127 -6.26 -1.94 26.46
CA ASP A 127 -7.14 -1.98 25.29
C ASP A 127 -8.63 -2.05 25.70
N MET A 128 -8.95 -2.87 26.70
CA MET A 128 -10.31 -2.92 27.26
C MET A 128 -10.72 -1.56 27.86
N HIS A 129 -9.84 -0.92 28.63
CA HIS A 129 -10.11 0.38 29.22
C HIS A 129 -10.36 1.47 28.16
N LEU A 130 -9.53 1.54 27.12
CA LEU A 130 -9.73 2.48 26.02
C LEU A 130 -11.01 2.18 25.24
N GLN A 131 -11.35 0.90 25.09
CA GLN A 131 -12.59 0.50 24.44
C GLN A 131 -13.83 0.91 25.25
N GLU A 132 -13.80 0.80 26.58
CA GLU A 132 -14.86 1.32 27.46
C GLU A 132 -15.02 2.83 27.28
N ILE A 133 -13.91 3.58 27.22
CA ILE A 133 -13.94 5.03 26.97
C ILE A 133 -14.58 5.33 25.61
N LEU A 134 -14.23 4.60 24.55
CA LEU A 134 -14.83 4.79 23.22
C LEU A 134 -16.33 4.49 23.22
N GLN A 135 -16.76 3.44 23.92
CA GLN A 135 -18.17 3.08 24.04
C GLN A 135 -18.97 4.20 24.71
N GLU A 136 -18.44 4.82 25.75
CA GLU A 136 -19.10 5.96 26.40
C GLU A 136 -19.20 7.21 25.53
N MET A 137 -18.28 7.38 24.59
CA MET A 137 -18.29 8.54 23.69
C MET A 137 -19.39 8.44 22.62
N ASN A 138 -20.03 7.28 22.46
CA ASN A 138 -21.11 7.03 21.50
C ASN A 138 -20.79 7.56 20.09
N LEU A 139 -19.56 7.30 19.63
CA LEU A 139 -19.08 7.74 18.33
C LEU A 139 -19.72 6.92 17.20
N LEU A 140 -19.88 7.54 16.03
CA LEU A 140 -20.28 6.82 14.83
C LEU A 140 -19.18 5.83 14.46
N GLN A 141 -19.59 4.60 14.17
CA GLN A 141 -18.66 3.52 13.87
C GLN A 141 -19.21 2.58 12.80
N THR A 142 -18.30 2.03 11.99
CA THR A 142 -18.64 1.01 10.98
C THR A 142 -17.76 -0.20 11.19
N GLN A 143 -18.36 -1.38 11.16
CA GLN A 143 -17.66 -2.65 11.33
C GLN A 143 -17.40 -3.29 9.97
N HIS A 144 -16.13 -3.49 9.65
CA HIS A 144 -15.68 -4.26 8.49
C HIS A 144 -14.75 -5.38 8.95
N GLN A 145 -13.53 -5.47 8.44
CA GLN A 145 -12.47 -6.32 9.00
C GLN A 145 -12.02 -5.84 10.38
N GLN A 146 -12.08 -4.52 10.58
CA GLN A 146 -11.90 -3.87 11.88
C GLN A 146 -12.90 -2.73 12.06
N LEU A 147 -12.96 -2.21 13.29
CA LEU A 147 -13.83 -1.11 13.66
C LEU A 147 -13.23 0.21 13.19
N PHE A 148 -14.00 1.00 12.46
CA PHE A 148 -13.64 2.35 12.03
C PHE A 148 -14.52 3.37 12.72
N HIS A 149 -13.92 4.46 13.21
CA HIS A 149 -14.61 5.57 13.86
C HIS A 149 -14.73 6.76 12.91
N TRP A 150 -15.90 7.40 12.95
CA TRP A 150 -16.27 8.54 12.12
C TRP A 150 -16.49 9.76 12.98
N HIS A 151 -16.32 10.94 12.36
CA HIS A 151 -16.62 12.22 13.00
C HIS A 151 -18.13 12.51 12.93
N ASN A 152 -18.66 12.77 11.72
CA ASN A 152 -20.05 13.22 11.55
C ASN A 152 -20.86 12.37 10.57
N ASN A 153 -20.31 12.04 9.39
CA ASN A 153 -21.01 11.32 8.33
C ASN A 153 -20.20 10.09 7.89
N ILE A 154 -20.89 9.06 7.39
CA ILE A 154 -20.32 7.78 6.92
C ILE A 154 -20.04 7.83 5.40
N GLU A 155 -20.21 8.99 4.77
CA GLU A 155 -19.96 9.19 3.34
C GLU A 155 -18.64 9.93 3.12
N LEU A 156 -17.90 9.48 2.10
CA LEU A 156 -16.59 10.00 1.77
C LEU A 156 -16.53 10.21 0.25
N ASP A 157 -16.15 11.42 -0.17
CA ASP A 157 -16.01 11.77 -1.58
C ASP A 157 -14.56 11.79 -2.07
N TYR A 158 -13.62 11.63 -1.15
CA TYR A 158 -12.17 11.67 -1.39
C TYR A 158 -11.49 10.45 -0.78
N TYR A 159 -10.26 10.18 -1.17
CA TYR A 159 -9.42 9.18 -0.50
C TYR A 159 -8.04 9.72 -0.21
N ARG A 160 -7.36 9.12 0.78
CA ARG A 160 -6.08 9.63 1.27
C ARG A 160 -4.93 8.75 0.79
N SER A 161 -4.00 9.35 0.05
CA SER A 161 -2.76 8.71 -0.38
C SER A 161 -1.77 8.60 0.79
N ASN A 162 -0.97 7.54 0.78
CA ASN A 162 0.07 7.24 1.76
C ASN A 162 1.45 7.78 1.36
N ASP A 163 1.50 8.81 0.50
CA ASP A 163 2.75 9.37 -0.03
C ASP A 163 3.62 9.99 1.07
N ILE A 164 3.01 10.82 1.93
CA ILE A 164 3.72 11.51 3.03
C ILE A 164 3.93 10.57 4.21
N GLU A 165 2.86 9.90 4.66
CA GLU A 165 2.89 9.02 5.83
C GLU A 165 2.23 7.68 5.50
N LYS A 166 2.97 6.61 5.80
CA LYS A 166 2.60 5.25 5.40
C LYS A 166 1.65 4.63 6.42
N ARG A 167 0.44 4.30 5.97
CA ARG A 167 -0.52 3.49 6.72
C ARG A 167 -0.47 2.05 6.25
N ASN A 168 -0.80 1.12 7.14
CA ASN A 168 -1.04 -0.26 6.71
C ASN A 168 -2.35 -0.31 5.91
N ILE A 169 -2.48 -1.28 5.00
CA ILE A 169 -3.71 -1.46 4.20
C ILE A 169 -4.94 -1.69 5.08
N GLU A 170 -4.78 -2.35 6.22
CA GLU A 170 -5.87 -2.60 7.16
C GLU A 170 -6.39 -1.29 7.74
N ASP A 171 -5.51 -0.32 8.00
CA ASP A 171 -5.87 0.99 8.55
C ASP A 171 -6.50 1.93 7.53
N ILE A 172 -6.53 1.53 6.25
CA ILE A 172 -7.25 2.26 5.20
C ILE A 172 -8.72 1.81 5.24
N PRO A 173 -9.66 2.75 5.42
CA PRO A 173 -11.08 2.43 5.46
C PRO A 173 -11.57 1.90 4.10
N PRO A 174 -12.43 0.88 4.08
CA PRO A 174 -13.06 0.36 2.86
C PRO A 174 -13.71 1.46 2.00
N GLU A 175 -14.28 2.49 2.63
CA GLU A 175 -14.92 3.62 1.95
C GLU A 175 -13.93 4.44 1.12
N GLU A 176 -12.69 4.67 1.57
CA GLU A 176 -11.66 5.33 0.76
C GLU A 176 -11.30 4.48 -0.47
N ILE A 177 -11.21 3.16 -0.28
CA ILE A 177 -10.88 2.22 -1.35
C ILE A 177 -12.03 2.17 -2.37
N LEU A 178 -13.29 2.28 -1.93
CA LEU A 178 -14.45 2.37 -2.83
C LEU A 178 -14.40 3.62 -3.71
N VAL A 179 -14.07 4.79 -3.15
CA VAL A 179 -13.94 6.03 -3.93
C VAL A 179 -12.86 5.89 -5.00
N ALA A 180 -11.69 5.37 -4.62
CA ALA A 180 -10.58 5.13 -5.55
C ALA A 180 -10.95 4.08 -6.63
N LEU A 181 -11.72 3.06 -6.26
CA LEU A 181 -12.22 2.04 -7.18
C LEU A 181 -13.20 2.63 -8.19
N GLU A 182 -14.14 3.46 -7.75
CA GLU A 182 -15.07 4.14 -8.65
C GLU A 182 -14.35 5.05 -9.63
N GLU A 183 -13.36 5.81 -9.16
CA GLU A 183 -12.52 6.64 -10.04
C GLU A 183 -11.78 5.79 -11.08
N ALA A 184 -11.17 4.68 -10.64
CA ALA A 184 -10.45 3.76 -11.52
C ALA A 184 -11.35 3.17 -12.62
N VAL A 185 -12.55 2.71 -12.26
CA VAL A 185 -13.48 2.09 -13.22
C VAL A 185 -14.10 3.16 -14.12
N ARG A 186 -14.41 4.36 -13.60
CA ARG A 186 -14.92 5.48 -14.39
C ARG A 186 -13.93 5.92 -15.47
N HIS A 187 -12.65 5.99 -15.13
CA HIS A 187 -11.59 6.36 -16.08
C HIS A 187 -11.36 5.29 -17.16
N ASN A 188 -11.38 4.00 -16.80
CA ASN A 188 -11.05 2.91 -17.73
C ASN A 188 -12.28 2.31 -18.44
N LEU A 189 -13.50 2.68 -18.06
CA LEU A 189 -14.81 2.11 -18.47
C LEU A 189 -15.02 0.63 -18.12
N SER A 190 -13.98 -0.20 -18.28
CA SER A 190 -13.95 -1.63 -18.02
C SER A 190 -12.53 -2.09 -17.72
N ILE A 191 -12.31 -2.59 -16.50
CA ILE A 191 -10.98 -3.00 -16.04
C ILE A 191 -10.98 -4.47 -15.61
N GLU A 192 -9.90 -5.19 -15.89
CA GLU A 192 -9.74 -6.55 -15.36
C GLU A 192 -9.52 -6.51 -13.84
N GLU A 193 -10.04 -7.50 -13.11
CA GLU A 193 -9.89 -7.58 -11.64
C GLU A 193 -8.41 -7.58 -11.21
N GLY A 194 -7.54 -8.29 -11.94
CA GLY A 194 -6.10 -8.32 -11.64
C GLY A 194 -5.42 -6.95 -11.82
N GLU A 195 -5.76 -6.22 -12.89
CA GLU A 195 -5.25 -4.87 -13.13
C GLU A 195 -5.79 -3.87 -12.09
N LEU A 196 -7.08 -3.98 -11.74
CA LEU A 196 -7.69 -3.11 -10.72
C LEU A 196 -6.99 -3.25 -9.36
N LEU A 197 -6.66 -4.47 -8.94
CA LEU A 197 -5.93 -4.70 -7.70
C LEU A 197 -4.55 -4.03 -7.70
N ARG A 198 -3.82 -4.10 -8.84
CA ARG A 198 -2.51 -3.45 -8.98
C ARG A 198 -2.64 -1.93 -9.03
N TYR A 199 -3.67 -1.42 -9.70
CA TYR A 199 -3.98 0.00 -9.74
C TYR A 199 -4.24 0.54 -8.33
N LEU A 200 -5.18 -0.05 -7.59
CA LEU A 200 -5.51 0.38 -6.23
C LEU A 200 -4.31 0.31 -5.30
N ALA A 201 -3.48 -0.73 -5.38
CA ALA A 201 -2.26 -0.82 -4.58
C ALA A 201 -1.28 0.32 -4.88
N ARG A 202 -1.12 0.72 -6.14
CA ARG A 202 -0.27 1.85 -6.55
C ARG A 202 -0.82 3.19 -6.06
N VAL A 203 -2.14 3.38 -6.14
CA VAL A 203 -2.82 4.60 -5.66
C VAL A 203 -2.55 4.84 -4.17
N PHE A 204 -2.54 3.78 -3.37
CA PHE A 204 -2.20 3.86 -1.94
C PHE A 204 -0.70 3.66 -1.65
N CYS A 205 0.17 3.83 -2.66
CA CYS A 205 1.63 3.79 -2.55
C CYS A 205 2.23 2.46 -2.04
N PHE A 206 1.56 1.33 -2.29
CA PHE A 206 2.09 0.01 -1.97
C PHE A 206 2.94 -0.55 -3.12
N ALA A 207 4.20 -0.89 -2.83
CA ALA A 207 5.15 -1.38 -3.84
C ALA A 207 4.76 -2.73 -4.45
N LYS A 208 4.10 -3.61 -3.68
CA LYS A 208 3.71 -4.97 -4.11
C LYS A 208 2.35 -5.34 -3.53
N VAL A 209 1.55 -6.08 -4.31
CA VAL A 209 0.28 -6.65 -3.84
C VAL A 209 0.57 -7.94 -3.07
N GLY A 210 0.80 -7.82 -1.76
CA GLY A 210 0.95 -8.97 -0.86
C GLY A 210 -0.40 -9.66 -0.57
N ARG A 211 -0.35 -10.80 0.14
CA ARG A 211 -1.55 -11.57 0.53
C ARG A 211 -2.55 -10.73 1.31
N GLN A 212 -2.08 -9.97 2.31
CA GLN A 212 -2.94 -9.11 3.14
C GLN A 212 -3.62 -8.01 2.31
N ILE A 213 -2.85 -7.33 1.46
CA ILE A 213 -3.37 -6.28 0.57
C ILE A 213 -4.44 -6.84 -0.35
N LYS A 214 -4.17 -7.99 -0.98
CA LYS A 214 -5.14 -8.66 -1.85
C LYS A 214 -6.43 -9.00 -1.10
N ASN A 215 -6.33 -9.55 0.11
CA ASN A 215 -7.51 -9.91 0.90
C ASN A 215 -8.41 -8.71 1.21
N VAL A 216 -7.81 -7.59 1.65
CA VAL A 216 -8.56 -6.36 1.95
C VAL A 216 -9.21 -5.81 0.67
N LEU A 217 -8.45 -5.67 -0.41
CA LEU A 217 -8.97 -5.13 -1.68
C LEU A 217 -10.07 -6.02 -2.27
N SER A 218 -9.90 -7.35 -2.27
CA SER A 218 -10.94 -8.29 -2.74
C SER A 218 -12.21 -8.21 -1.89
N ALA A 219 -12.08 -8.02 -0.57
CA ALA A 219 -13.25 -7.81 0.29
C ALA A 219 -13.98 -6.50 -0.06
N VAL A 220 -13.25 -5.43 -0.36
CA VAL A 220 -13.87 -4.17 -0.82
C VAL A 220 -14.56 -4.33 -2.16
N ILE A 221 -13.99 -5.07 -3.11
CA ILE A 221 -14.64 -5.37 -4.40
C ILE A 221 -15.95 -6.14 -4.17
N ALA A 222 -15.97 -7.11 -3.23
CA ALA A 222 -17.18 -7.83 -2.87
C ALA A 222 -18.25 -6.90 -2.25
N LEU A 223 -17.83 -5.96 -1.39
CA LEU A 223 -18.72 -4.93 -0.84
C LEU A 223 -19.27 -4.00 -1.92
N ALA A 224 -18.43 -3.58 -2.88
CA ALA A 224 -18.83 -2.73 -4.01
C ALA A 224 -19.88 -3.42 -4.90
N LYS A 225 -19.71 -4.73 -5.12
CA LYS A 225 -20.69 -5.55 -5.83
C LYS A 225 -22.00 -5.67 -5.06
N TYR A 226 -21.94 -5.89 -3.75
CA TYR A 226 -23.14 -5.97 -2.90
C TYR A 226 -23.92 -4.65 -2.89
N LYS A 227 -23.22 -3.51 -2.81
CA LYS A 227 -23.80 -2.16 -2.91
C LYS A 227 -24.28 -1.77 -4.32
N GLN A 228 -24.17 -2.68 -5.31
CA GLN A 228 -24.51 -2.43 -6.72
C GLN A 228 -23.79 -1.22 -7.33
N ILE A 229 -22.57 -0.92 -6.87
CA ILE A 229 -21.73 0.13 -7.46
C ILE A 229 -21.07 -0.41 -8.74
N ILE A 230 -20.64 -1.68 -8.70
CA ILE A 230 -19.97 -2.36 -9.80
C ILE A 230 -20.67 -3.65 -10.21
N LYS A 231 -20.54 -3.98 -11.49
CA LYS A 231 -20.95 -5.27 -12.09
C LYS A 231 -19.73 -5.99 -12.65
N ARG A 232 -19.74 -7.32 -12.54
CA ARG A 232 -18.72 -8.21 -13.12
C ARG A 232 -19.27 -8.79 -14.41
N GLU A 233 -18.60 -8.55 -15.52
CA GLU A 233 -18.98 -9.03 -16.84
C GLU A 233 -17.74 -9.62 -17.52
N ASN A 234 -17.77 -10.90 -17.89
CA ASN A 234 -16.69 -11.60 -18.61
C ASN A 234 -15.30 -11.44 -17.97
N GLY A 235 -15.21 -11.49 -16.63
CA GLY A 235 -13.95 -11.32 -15.89
C GLY A 235 -13.50 -9.87 -15.70
N ARG A 236 -14.24 -8.90 -16.25
CA ARG A 236 -13.98 -7.46 -16.12
C ARG A 236 -14.99 -6.81 -15.18
N ILE A 237 -14.58 -5.68 -14.61
CA ILE A 237 -15.35 -4.87 -13.67
C ILE A 237 -15.78 -3.59 -14.39
N LYS A 238 -17.07 -3.28 -14.34
CA LYS A 238 -17.70 -2.08 -14.89
C LYS A 238 -18.58 -1.43 -13.83
N LEU A 239 -18.89 -0.14 -13.99
CA LEU A 239 -19.89 0.53 -13.15
C LEU A 239 -21.28 -0.04 -13.44
N PHE A 240 -22.14 -0.10 -12.43
CA PHE A 240 -23.50 -0.61 -12.58
C PHE A 240 -24.35 0.30 -13.49
N ASN A 241 -24.25 1.62 -13.29
CA ASN A 241 -25.01 2.67 -13.98
C ASN A 241 -24.43 3.09 -15.35
N THR A 242 -23.70 2.22 -16.04
CA THR A 242 -23.16 2.47 -17.40
C THR A 242 -23.71 1.49 -18.40
#